data_AF-A0A7Y5E772-F1
#
_entry.id   AF-A0A7Y5E772-F1
#
_cell.length_a   1.000
_cell.length_b   1.000
_cell.length_c   1.000
_cell.angle_alpha   90.00
_cell.angle_beta   90.00
_cell.angle_gamma   90.00
#
_symmetry.space_group_name_H-M   'P 1'
#
loop_
_entity.id
_entity.type
_entity.pdbx_description
1 polymer ?
#
loop_
_entity_poly.entity_id
_entity_poly.type
_entity_poly.pdbx_seq_one_letter_code
_entity_poly.pdbx_strand_id
1 'polypeptide(L)'
;MKKLLLIAFLSITCLTQAQELPTIPANGFAFPIGTKFTIKLIEVDSINFDYSVIAFEQFDKTVDTYSHDDLFDKIGNDSTITFYFCLGTHGETEAEKKKNTQVLLLMKNYTKFALKYSSDIQREQDGKFEFTSNIGIFPGAMGMEMWPYMIYTIGLNRFEKYR
;
A
#
# COMPACT_ATOMS: atom_id res chain seq x y z
N MET A 1 -4.98 -28.55 38.81
CA MET A 1 -4.84 -28.97 37.38
C MET A 1 -5.87 -28.33 36.45
N LYS A 2 -7.15 -28.17 36.84
CA LYS A 2 -8.20 -27.57 35.97
C LYS A 2 -8.02 -26.07 35.64
N LYS A 3 -7.33 -25.29 36.49
CA LYS A 3 -7.11 -23.85 36.27
C LYS A 3 -5.92 -23.52 35.34
N LEU A 4 -4.99 -24.45 35.14
CA LEU A 4 -3.84 -24.26 34.24
C LEU A 4 -4.23 -24.47 32.76
N LEU A 5 -5.23 -25.31 32.50
CA LEU A 5 -5.78 -25.53 31.15
C LEU A 5 -6.54 -24.31 30.60
N LEU A 6 -7.14 -23.48 31.47
CA LEU A 6 -7.90 -22.31 31.05
C LEU A 6 -7.00 -21.17 30.54
N ILE A 7 -5.78 -21.05 31.09
CA ILE A 7 -4.80 -20.02 30.69
C ILE A 7 -4.17 -20.37 29.33
N ALA A 8 -3.98 -21.66 29.04
CA ALA A 8 -3.47 -22.12 27.75
C ALA A 8 -4.46 -21.93 26.59
N PHE A 9 -5.77 -21.84 26.87
CA PHE A 9 -6.79 -21.62 25.84
C PHE A 9 -6.97 -20.14 25.48
N LEU A 10 -6.66 -19.21 26.39
CA LEU A 10 -6.78 -17.77 26.13
C LEU A 10 -5.64 -17.19 25.29
N SER A 11 -4.48 -17.86 25.22
CA SER A 11 -3.34 -17.42 24.41
C SER A 11 -3.45 -17.79 22.93
N ILE A 12 -4.42 -18.62 22.53
CA ILE A 12 -4.60 -19.06 21.13
C ILE A 12 -5.48 -18.08 20.33
N THR A 13 -6.27 -17.22 20.99
CA THR A 13 -7.15 -16.27 20.28
C THR A 13 -6.44 -15.00 19.80
N CYS A 14 -5.15 -14.79 20.13
CA CYS A 14 -4.39 -13.61 19.71
C CYS A 14 -3.68 -13.74 18.34
N LEU A 15 -3.85 -14.84 17.59
CA LEU A 15 -3.06 -15.11 16.39
C LEU A 15 -3.84 -15.25 15.07
N THR A 16 -5.12 -14.89 15.02
CA THR A 16 -5.92 -15.07 13.80
C THR A 16 -6.71 -13.83 13.41
N GLN A 17 -6.00 -12.80 12.97
CA GLN A 17 -6.48 -11.95 11.88
C GLN A 17 -5.54 -12.13 10.69
N ALA A 18 -5.48 -13.36 10.17
CA ALA A 18 -5.00 -13.54 8.80
C ALA A 18 -6.14 -13.03 7.91
N GLN A 19 -5.96 -11.85 7.30
CA GLN A 19 -6.85 -11.40 6.24
C GLN A 19 -6.90 -12.54 5.20
N GLU A 20 -8.11 -13.05 4.90
CA GLU A 20 -8.24 -14.08 3.86
C GLU A 20 -7.80 -13.47 2.53
N LEU A 21 -6.59 -13.84 2.11
CA LEU A 21 -6.03 -13.49 0.82
C LEU A 21 -6.28 -14.65 -0.16
N PRO A 22 -6.66 -14.37 -1.41
CA PRO A 22 -6.99 -13.05 -1.94
C PRO A 22 -8.35 -12.54 -1.43
N THR A 23 -8.50 -11.22 -1.31
CA THR A 23 -9.80 -10.63 -0.93
C THR A 23 -10.82 -10.75 -2.05
N ILE A 24 -12.11 -10.70 -1.71
CA ILE A 24 -13.17 -10.49 -2.71
C ILE A 24 -12.92 -9.16 -3.43
N PRO A 25 -13.11 -9.07 -4.76
CA PRO A 25 -12.93 -7.83 -5.50
C PRO A 25 -13.84 -6.72 -4.95
N ALA A 26 -13.29 -5.52 -4.78
CA ALA A 26 -14.05 -4.34 -4.38
C ALA A 26 -13.47 -3.06 -4.99
N ASN A 27 -14.25 -1.98 -4.94
CA ASN A 27 -13.85 -0.66 -5.45
C ASN A 27 -12.98 0.13 -4.47
N GLY A 28 -12.32 -0.51 -3.52
CA GLY A 28 -11.37 0.18 -2.65
C GLY A 28 -11.09 -0.53 -1.34
N PHE A 29 -9.87 -0.32 -0.88
CA PHE A 29 -9.33 -0.82 0.39
C PHE A 29 -8.45 0.26 1.01
N ALA A 30 -8.27 0.15 2.32
CA ALA A 30 -7.42 1.03 3.10
C ALA A 30 -6.20 0.27 3.61
N PHE A 31 -5.04 0.92 3.56
CA PHE A 31 -3.76 0.34 3.91
C PHE A 31 -3.05 1.23 4.93
N PRO A 32 -2.66 0.70 6.10
CA PRO A 32 -1.93 1.48 7.08
C PRO A 32 -0.49 1.71 6.61
N ILE A 33 0.13 2.80 7.09
CA ILE A 33 1.55 3.05 6.87
C ILE A 33 2.39 1.90 7.44
N GLY A 34 3.51 1.62 6.78
CA GLY A 34 4.37 0.50 7.10
C GLY A 34 3.87 -0.82 6.49
N THR A 35 3.29 -0.76 5.29
CA THR A 35 2.80 -1.94 4.59
C THR A 35 3.32 -2.03 3.17
N LYS A 36 3.46 -3.27 2.72
CA LYS A 36 3.61 -3.61 1.31
C LYS A 36 2.42 -4.46 0.90
N PHE A 37 1.84 -4.15 -0.24
CA PHE A 37 0.67 -4.88 -0.72
C PHE A 37 0.66 -4.95 -2.24
N THR A 38 0.07 -6.01 -2.77
CA THR A 38 -0.14 -6.19 -4.20
C THR A 38 -1.62 -6.37 -4.47
N ILE A 39 -2.13 -5.57 -5.41
CA ILE A 39 -3.51 -5.68 -5.87
C ILE A 39 -3.55 -6.34 -7.25
N LYS A 40 -4.61 -7.06 -7.55
CA LYS A 40 -4.94 -7.56 -8.87
C LYS A 40 -6.17 -6.85 -9.40
N LEU A 41 -6.04 -6.15 -10.52
CA LEU A 41 -7.13 -5.45 -11.16
C LEU A 41 -8.05 -6.42 -11.91
N ILE A 42 -9.34 -6.15 -11.83
CA ILE A 42 -10.40 -6.93 -12.45
C ILE A 42 -11.30 -5.94 -13.19
N GLU A 43 -11.34 -6.07 -14.52
CA GLU A 43 -12.17 -5.20 -15.36
C GLU A 43 -13.65 -5.37 -14.99
N VAL A 44 -14.30 -4.26 -14.66
CA VAL A 44 -15.76 -4.19 -14.45
C VAL A 44 -16.44 -3.81 -15.76
N ASP A 45 -15.83 -2.90 -16.52
CA ASP A 45 -16.23 -2.51 -17.85
C ASP A 45 -15.02 -2.11 -18.71
N SER A 46 -15.23 -1.40 -19.82
CA SER A 46 -14.16 -1.01 -20.73
C SER A 46 -13.15 -0.03 -20.13
N ILE A 47 -13.49 0.65 -19.03
CA ILE A 47 -12.71 1.74 -18.41
C ILE A 47 -12.38 1.42 -16.94
N ASN A 48 -13.34 0.89 -16.18
CA ASN A 48 -13.30 0.80 -14.73
C ASN A 48 -12.79 -0.57 -14.24
N PHE A 49 -12.14 -0.55 -13.08
CA PHE A 49 -11.67 -1.74 -12.39
C PHE A 49 -12.13 -1.77 -10.93
N ASP A 50 -12.49 -2.96 -10.49
CA ASP A 50 -12.39 -3.35 -9.08
C ASP A 50 -11.06 -4.08 -8.87
N TYR A 51 -10.70 -4.33 -7.62
CA TYR A 51 -9.48 -5.10 -7.35
C TYR A 51 -9.59 -6.00 -6.13
N SER A 52 -8.78 -7.06 -6.14
CA SER A 52 -8.51 -7.91 -4.98
C SER A 52 -7.12 -7.59 -4.42
N VAL A 53 -6.98 -7.56 -3.11
CA VAL A 53 -5.67 -7.62 -2.47
C VAL A 53 -5.21 -9.08 -2.51
N ILE A 54 -4.09 -9.35 -3.17
CA ILE A 54 -3.57 -10.72 -3.38
C ILE A 54 -2.31 -11.00 -2.56
N ALA A 55 -1.65 -9.95 -2.06
CA ALA A 55 -0.54 -10.04 -1.12
C ALA A 55 -0.60 -8.83 -0.19
N PHE A 56 -0.30 -9.05 1.09
CA PHE A 56 -0.23 -8.02 2.11
C PHE A 56 0.77 -8.44 3.17
N GLU A 57 1.77 -7.60 3.44
CA GLU A 57 2.78 -7.83 4.46
C GLU A 57 3.20 -6.53 5.15
N GLN A 58 3.68 -6.66 6.38
CA GLN A 58 4.25 -5.53 7.11
C GLN A 58 5.58 -5.13 6.47
N PHE A 59 5.82 -3.82 6.39
CA PHE A 59 7.04 -3.23 5.86
C PHE A 59 7.50 -2.08 6.76
N ASP A 60 8.41 -2.37 7.67
CA ASP A 60 8.87 -1.47 8.73
C ASP A 60 10.13 -0.65 8.36
N LYS A 61 10.57 -0.75 7.10
CA LYS A 61 11.78 -0.07 6.63
C LYS A 61 11.47 1.35 6.16
N THR A 62 12.40 2.25 6.44
CA THR A 62 12.47 3.55 5.77
C THR A 62 13.21 3.39 4.45
N VAL A 63 12.67 3.93 3.36
CA VAL A 63 13.22 3.82 2.01
C VAL A 63 14.04 5.05 1.64
N ASP A 64 15.18 4.85 0.96
CA ASP A 64 15.91 5.94 0.33
C ASP A 64 15.24 6.33 -1.00
N THR A 65 14.76 7.57 -1.10
CA THR A 65 14.04 8.05 -2.29
C THR A 65 14.93 8.15 -3.53
N TYR A 66 16.26 8.07 -3.40
CA TYR A 66 17.18 8.02 -4.54
C TYR A 66 17.65 6.61 -4.90
N SER A 67 17.38 5.60 -4.07
CA SER A 67 17.79 4.21 -4.30
C SER A 67 16.73 3.24 -3.80
N HIS A 68 15.79 2.91 -4.68
CA HIS A 68 14.63 2.07 -4.35
C HIS A 68 14.19 1.14 -5.49
N ASP A 69 14.93 1.09 -6.60
CA ASP A 69 14.59 0.29 -7.77
C ASP A 69 14.60 -1.22 -7.49
N ASP A 70 15.38 -1.66 -6.51
CA ASP A 70 15.53 -3.04 -6.07
C ASP A 70 14.36 -3.54 -5.19
N LEU A 71 13.49 -2.64 -4.72
CA LEU A 71 12.29 -3.02 -3.96
C LEU A 71 11.26 -3.76 -4.83
N PHE A 72 11.31 -3.60 -6.15
CA PHE A 72 10.33 -4.16 -7.05
C PHE A 72 10.94 -5.24 -7.94
N ASP A 73 10.18 -6.31 -8.13
CA ASP A 73 10.53 -7.31 -9.14
C ASP A 73 10.53 -6.66 -10.53
N LYS A 74 11.51 -7.04 -11.37
CA LYS A 74 11.57 -6.56 -12.75
C LYS A 74 10.36 -6.99 -13.56
N ILE A 75 9.86 -8.20 -13.28
CA ILE A 75 8.69 -8.81 -13.90
C ILE A 75 7.76 -9.21 -12.76
N GLY A 76 6.60 -8.57 -12.67
CA GLY A 76 5.54 -8.93 -11.75
C GLY A 76 4.46 -9.77 -12.42
N ASN A 77 3.43 -10.13 -11.65
CA ASN A 77 2.29 -10.87 -12.16
C ASN A 77 1.42 -9.98 -13.06
N ASP A 78 0.87 -10.55 -14.12
CA ASP A 78 0.00 -9.79 -15.04
C ASP A 78 -1.21 -9.20 -14.32
N SER A 79 -1.62 -8.00 -14.75
CA SER A 79 -2.74 -7.25 -14.20
C SER A 79 -2.61 -6.93 -12.70
N THR A 80 -1.38 -6.82 -12.18
CA THR A 80 -1.12 -6.44 -10.80
C THR A 80 -0.41 -5.09 -10.65
N ILE A 81 -0.55 -4.50 -9.47
CA ILE A 81 0.22 -3.35 -9.03
C ILE A 81 0.71 -3.64 -7.62
N THR A 82 2.01 -3.49 -7.40
CA THR A 82 2.63 -3.60 -6.06
C THR A 82 2.88 -2.22 -5.50
N PHE A 83 2.60 -2.04 -4.21
CA PHE A 83 2.76 -0.79 -3.49
C PHE A 83 3.62 -0.99 -2.25
N TYR A 84 4.33 0.07 -1.87
CA TYR A 84 4.93 0.26 -0.56
C TYR A 84 4.42 1.56 0.01
N PHE A 85 3.69 1.51 1.12
CA PHE A 85 3.25 2.69 1.85
C PHE A 85 4.03 2.78 3.16
N CYS A 86 5.01 3.68 3.22
CA CYS A 86 6.04 3.68 4.26
C CYS A 86 6.64 5.08 4.47
N LEU A 87 7.71 5.17 5.25
CA LEU A 87 8.51 6.39 5.35
C LEU A 87 9.61 6.38 4.29
N GLY A 88 9.78 7.51 3.61
CA GLY A 88 10.87 7.79 2.70
C GLY A 88 11.83 8.83 3.27
N THR A 89 13.09 8.81 2.85
CA THR A 89 14.11 9.79 3.23
C THR A 89 15.18 9.93 2.13
N HIS A 90 16.01 10.96 2.21
CA HIS A 90 17.25 11.08 1.45
C HIS A 90 18.29 11.93 2.20
N GLY A 91 19.57 11.75 1.88
CA GLY A 91 20.68 12.53 2.45
C GLY A 91 21.90 11.67 2.77
N GLU A 92 23.07 12.30 2.84
CA GLU A 92 24.33 11.60 3.13
C GLU A 92 24.53 11.42 4.63
N THR A 93 24.03 12.37 5.43
CA THR A 93 24.13 12.34 6.90
C THR A 93 22.82 11.93 7.57
N GLU A 94 22.90 11.40 8.80
CA GLU A 94 21.71 11.06 9.60
C GLU A 94 20.85 12.28 9.93
N ALA A 95 21.47 13.47 10.07
CA ALA A 95 20.74 14.72 10.29
C ALA A 95 19.91 15.12 9.06
N GLU A 96 20.48 14.97 7.86
CA GLU A 96 19.76 15.22 6.60
C GLU A 96 18.63 14.22 6.42
N LYS A 97 18.89 12.92 6.61
CA LYS A 97 17.85 11.89 6.50
C LYS A 97 16.68 12.17 7.45
N LYS A 98 16.97 12.49 8.71
CA LYS A 98 15.93 12.85 9.68
C LYS A 98 15.13 14.08 9.24
N LYS A 99 15.79 15.09 8.69
CA LYS A 99 15.14 16.32 8.20
C LYS A 99 14.27 16.07 6.95
N ASN A 100 14.69 15.14 6.10
CA ASN A 100 14.07 14.83 4.83
C ASN A 100 13.09 13.66 4.90
N THR A 101 12.78 13.17 6.11
CA THR A 101 11.82 12.08 6.30
C THR A 101 10.40 12.53 5.92
N GLN A 102 9.74 11.76 5.07
CA GLN A 102 8.40 12.02 4.55
C GLN A 102 7.59 10.73 4.45
N VAL A 103 6.27 10.84 4.35
CA VAL A 103 5.44 9.69 3.98
C VAL A 103 5.59 9.44 2.50
N LEU A 104 5.73 8.16 2.13
CA LEU A 104 6.05 7.70 0.80
C LEU A 104 5.07 6.60 0.35
N LEU A 105 4.49 6.77 -0.83
CA LEU A 105 3.83 5.69 -1.57
C LEU A 105 4.65 5.40 -2.83
N LEU A 106 5.33 4.26 -2.85
CA LEU A 106 5.93 3.72 -4.07
C LEU A 106 4.98 2.74 -4.71
N MET A 107 4.97 2.69 -6.03
CA MET A 107 4.11 1.78 -6.78
C MET A 107 4.77 1.30 -8.07
N LYS A 108 4.54 0.05 -8.44
CA LYS A 108 4.99 -0.53 -9.71
C LYS A 108 3.80 -1.19 -10.40
N ASN A 109 3.48 -0.70 -11.59
CA ASN A 109 2.37 -1.20 -12.39
C ASN A 109 2.85 -2.26 -13.37
N TYR A 110 2.44 -3.51 -13.14
CA TYR A 110 2.73 -4.66 -14.00
C TYR A 110 1.61 -4.93 -15.00
N THR A 111 0.59 -4.07 -15.07
CA THR A 111 -0.47 -4.15 -16.05
C THR A 111 -0.04 -3.50 -17.37
N LYS A 112 -0.75 -3.82 -18.44
CA LYS A 112 -0.62 -3.13 -19.74
C LYS A 112 -1.31 -1.76 -19.79
N PHE A 113 -2.01 -1.35 -18.74
CA PHE A 113 -2.85 -0.16 -18.73
C PHE A 113 -2.15 1.02 -18.06
N ALA A 114 -2.25 2.19 -18.68
CA ALA A 114 -2.08 3.44 -17.95
C ALA A 114 -3.34 3.66 -17.13
N LEU A 115 -3.19 4.06 -15.87
CA LEU A 115 -4.29 4.11 -14.91
C LEU A 115 -4.32 5.45 -14.19
N LYS A 116 -5.51 5.92 -13.90
CA LYS A 116 -5.78 6.91 -12.84
C LYS A 116 -6.53 6.21 -11.72
N TYR A 117 -6.42 6.74 -10.52
CA TYR A 117 -7.12 6.24 -9.35
C TYR A 117 -7.48 7.42 -8.44
N SER A 118 -8.17 7.17 -7.34
CA SER A 118 -8.45 8.15 -6.28
C SER A 118 -7.78 7.69 -4.99
N SER A 119 -7.27 8.66 -4.24
CA SER A 119 -6.60 8.43 -2.97
C SER A 119 -7.29 9.25 -1.88
N ASP A 120 -7.66 8.57 -0.80
CA ASP A 120 -8.13 9.21 0.43
C ASP A 120 -7.11 8.96 1.53
N ILE A 121 -6.83 9.93 2.39
CA ILE A 121 -5.80 9.83 3.43
C ILE A 121 -6.39 10.11 4.81
N GLN A 122 -5.85 9.42 5.80
CA GLN A 122 -6.19 9.62 7.21
C GLN A 122 -4.96 10.16 7.95
N ARG A 123 -5.03 11.40 8.42
CA ARG A 123 -3.89 12.12 9.03
C ARG A 123 -3.84 12.07 10.56
N GLU A 124 -4.90 11.59 11.17
CA GLU A 124 -4.99 11.35 12.62
C GLU A 124 -5.29 9.86 12.84
N GLN A 125 -4.74 9.28 13.89
CA GLN A 125 -5.06 7.90 14.25
C GLN A 125 -6.58 7.79 14.53
N ASP A 126 -7.27 6.91 13.79
CA ASP A 126 -8.74 6.76 13.82
C ASP A 126 -9.53 8.02 13.37
N GLY A 127 -8.88 8.95 12.67
CA GLY A 127 -9.48 10.15 12.11
C GLY A 127 -10.36 9.92 10.88
N LYS A 128 -10.82 11.00 10.26
CA LYS A 128 -11.59 10.94 9.01
C LYS A 128 -10.67 10.82 7.80
N PHE A 129 -11.16 10.15 6.77
CA PHE A 129 -10.56 10.17 5.45
C PHE A 129 -10.85 11.50 4.75
N GLU A 130 -9.82 12.07 4.13
CA GLU A 130 -9.92 13.23 3.26
C GLU A 130 -9.27 12.93 1.91
N PHE A 131 -9.84 13.49 0.84
CA PHE A 131 -9.31 13.31 -0.51
C PHE A 131 -7.91 13.93 -0.64
N THR A 132 -7.00 13.23 -1.32
CA THR A 132 -5.72 13.78 -1.79
C THR A 132 -5.59 13.61 -3.30
N SER A 133 -4.90 14.55 -3.94
CA SER A 133 -4.44 14.36 -5.31
C SER A 133 -3.43 13.21 -5.39
N ASN A 134 -3.43 12.47 -6.49
CA ASN A 134 -2.46 11.46 -6.82
C ASN A 134 -1.93 11.65 -8.24
N ILE A 135 -0.89 10.91 -8.59
CA ILE A 135 -0.39 10.80 -9.96
C ILE A 135 -0.94 9.54 -10.59
N GLY A 136 -1.16 9.55 -11.91
CA GLY A 136 -1.50 8.33 -12.64
C GLY A 136 -0.35 7.31 -12.62
N ILE A 137 -0.67 6.03 -12.84
CA ILE A 137 0.31 4.94 -12.85
C ILE A 137 0.41 4.37 -14.26
N PHE A 138 1.61 4.39 -14.84
CA PHE A 138 1.84 3.99 -16.23
C PHE A 138 2.40 2.56 -16.35
N PRO A 139 2.13 1.84 -17.46
CA PRO A 139 2.58 0.47 -17.66
C PRO A 139 4.08 0.31 -17.50
N GLY A 140 4.51 -0.63 -16.65
CA GLY A 140 5.92 -0.90 -16.41
C GLY A 140 6.68 0.22 -15.68
N ALA A 141 6.06 1.36 -15.41
CA ALA A 141 6.69 2.48 -14.72
C ALA A 141 6.62 2.30 -13.20
N MET A 142 7.63 2.84 -12.52
CA MET A 142 7.57 3.06 -11.09
C MET A 142 7.01 4.46 -10.83
N GLY A 143 6.03 4.55 -9.94
CA GLY A 143 5.47 5.80 -9.45
C GLY A 143 5.91 6.05 -8.02
N MET A 144 6.01 7.33 -7.67
CA MET A 144 6.35 7.78 -6.33
C MET A 144 5.50 8.98 -5.97
N GLU A 145 4.82 8.90 -4.83
CA GLU A 145 4.10 10.01 -4.21
C GLU A 145 4.66 10.26 -2.80
N MET A 146 4.82 11.53 -2.45
CA MET A 146 5.43 11.95 -1.19
C MET A 146 4.61 13.04 -0.52
N TRP A 147 4.44 12.95 0.79
CA TRP A 147 3.71 13.94 1.58
C TRP A 147 4.58 14.50 2.72
N PRO A 148 4.56 15.83 2.95
CA PRO A 148 5.33 16.48 4.01
C PRO A 148 4.68 16.35 5.41
N TYR A 149 3.60 15.57 5.52
CA TYR A 149 2.85 15.37 6.75
C TYR A 149 2.56 13.88 6.97
N MET A 150 2.31 13.50 8.22
CA MET A 150 1.99 12.13 8.58
C MET A 150 0.64 11.71 7.99
N ILE A 151 0.61 10.50 7.45
CA ILE A 151 -0.60 9.80 7.02
C ILE A 151 -0.51 8.42 7.66
N TYR A 152 -1.53 8.06 8.43
CA TYR A 152 -1.60 6.78 9.12
C TYR A 152 -2.18 5.70 8.21
N THR A 153 -3.12 6.06 7.34
CA THR A 153 -3.81 5.14 6.45
C THR A 153 -4.07 5.82 5.11
N ILE A 154 -3.88 5.07 4.03
CA ILE A 154 -4.27 5.48 2.67
C ILE A 154 -5.35 4.55 2.13
N GLY A 155 -6.45 5.14 1.66
CA GLY A 155 -7.49 4.47 0.90
C GLY A 155 -7.23 4.62 -0.59
N LEU A 156 -7.17 3.52 -1.31
CA LEU A 156 -7.04 3.51 -2.77
C LEU A 156 -8.35 3.04 -3.37
N ASN A 157 -8.90 3.79 -4.32
CA ASN A 157 -10.19 3.47 -4.93
C ASN A 157 -10.31 3.99 -6.37
N ARG A 158 -11.39 3.60 -7.06
CA ARG A 158 -11.74 4.12 -8.40
C ARG A 158 -10.62 4.01 -9.43
N PHE A 159 -10.05 2.83 -9.59
CA PHE A 159 -9.07 2.58 -10.65
C PHE A 159 -9.76 2.61 -12.02
N GLU A 160 -9.21 3.40 -12.94
CA GLU A 160 -9.74 3.61 -14.28
C GLU A 160 -8.61 3.70 -15.30
N LYS A 161 -8.84 3.28 -16.55
CA LYS A 161 -7.90 3.53 -17.65
C LYS A 161 -7.68 5.03 -17.86
N TYR A 162 -6.42 5.42 -17.96
CA TYR A 162 -6.00 6.76 -18.38
C TYR A 162 -6.40 6.92 -19.86
N ARG A 163 -7.20 7.95 -20.16
CA ARG A 163 -7.64 8.25 -21.54
C ARG A 163 -6.60 9.08 -22.27
#